data_AF-A0A094ES79-F1
#
_entry.id   AF-A0A094ES79-F1
#
_cell.length_a   1.000
_cell.length_b   1.000
_cell.length_c   1.000
_cell.angle_alpha   90.00
_cell.angle_beta   90.00
_cell.angle_gamma   90.00
#
_symmetry.space_group_name_H-M   'P 1'
#
loop_
_entity.id
_entity.type
_entity.pdbx_description
1 polymer ?
#
loop_
_entity_poly.entity_id
_entity_poly.type
_entity_poly.pdbx_seq_one_letter_code
_entity_poly.pdbx_strand_id
1 'polypeptide(L)'
;MKITSILPLFYFYVLASAIGPPSGLYFIVPEAFDRQGYVGRSRNEDQSLAPKQVLLLNDAPEPWSVERQPDGKYRLSQRGGNAGERGNHLFAFLTQEQSTDRWIIESIRLDRDPIRGWVSPSPGEPDRQIRVQPLIVGPSDPPFFPSTELFQLLPLYNE
;
A
#
# COMPACT_ATOMS: atom_id res chain seq x y z
N MET A 1 -29.24 -35.41 -30.30
CA MET A 1 -29.49 -34.56 -29.11
C MET A 1 -28.40 -33.50 -29.07
N LYS A 2 -28.78 -32.22 -29.11
CA LYS A 2 -27.85 -31.08 -29.15
C LYS A 2 -27.41 -30.72 -27.72
N ILE A 3 -26.11 -30.52 -27.56
CA ILE A 3 -25.45 -30.03 -26.35
C ILE A 3 -25.71 -28.53 -26.25
N THR A 4 -26.14 -28.05 -25.09
CA THR A 4 -25.99 -26.63 -24.72
C THR A 4 -25.98 -26.57 -23.20
N SER A 5 -24.79 -26.82 -22.64
CA SER A 5 -24.52 -26.50 -21.23
C SER A 5 -24.21 -25.01 -21.19
N ILE A 6 -25.20 -24.23 -20.77
CA ILE A 6 -25.02 -22.82 -20.42
C ILE A 6 -24.40 -22.83 -19.03
N LEU A 7 -23.07 -22.66 -18.96
CA LEU A 7 -22.39 -22.39 -17.70
C LEU A 7 -22.79 -20.98 -17.25
N PRO A 8 -23.36 -20.81 -16.03
CA PRO A 8 -23.69 -19.49 -15.53
C PRO A 8 -22.39 -18.72 -15.23
N LEU A 9 -22.29 -17.52 -15.81
CA LEU A 9 -21.23 -16.51 -15.68
C LEU A 9 -21.01 -15.95 -14.25
N PHE A 10 -21.34 -16.71 -13.21
CA PHE A 10 -21.26 -16.27 -11.81
C PHE A 10 -20.11 -16.90 -11.02
N TYR A 11 -19.10 -17.47 -11.69
CA TYR A 11 -17.98 -18.17 -11.05
C TYR A 11 -16.65 -17.41 -11.14
N PHE A 12 -16.64 -16.09 -10.93
CA PHE A 12 -15.38 -15.32 -10.89
C PHE A 12 -15.19 -14.38 -9.69
N TYR A 13 -16.09 -14.35 -8.71
CA TYR A 13 -15.98 -13.39 -7.60
C TYR A 13 -15.56 -13.96 -6.24
N VAL A 14 -15.15 -15.24 -6.13
CA VAL A 14 -14.89 -15.86 -4.80
C VAL A 14 -13.57 -16.64 -4.70
N LEU A 15 -12.49 -16.24 -5.40
CA LEU A 15 -11.15 -16.84 -5.18
C LEU A 15 -9.98 -15.84 -5.11
N ALA A 16 -10.23 -14.54 -5.01
CA ALA A 16 -9.16 -13.53 -4.98
C ALA A 16 -8.71 -13.11 -3.57
N SER A 17 -9.15 -13.77 -2.50
CA SER A 17 -8.76 -13.39 -1.13
C SER A 17 -7.44 -14.00 -0.63
N ALA A 18 -6.73 -14.77 -1.46
CA ALA A 18 -5.44 -15.38 -1.10
C ALA A 18 -4.23 -14.86 -1.92
N ILE A 19 -4.45 -13.93 -2.86
CA ILE A 19 -3.43 -13.40 -3.75
C ILE A 19 -3.52 -11.89 -3.65
N GLY A 20 -2.46 -11.21 -3.19
CA GLY A 20 -2.42 -9.75 -3.15
C GLY A 20 -2.72 -9.10 -4.52
N PRO A 21 -2.84 -7.77 -4.58
CA PRO A 21 -3.32 -7.08 -5.79
C PRO A 21 -2.43 -7.36 -7.01
N PRO A 22 -2.98 -7.37 -8.23
CA PRO A 22 -2.16 -7.47 -9.44
C PRO A 22 -1.23 -6.26 -9.56
N SER A 23 -0.12 -6.40 -10.28
CA SER A 23 0.73 -5.25 -10.59
C SER A 23 -0.04 -4.17 -11.33
N GLY A 24 0.15 -2.90 -10.98
CA GLY A 24 -0.61 -1.80 -11.58
C GLY A 24 -0.42 -0.47 -10.87
N LEU A 25 -1.22 0.52 -11.27
CA LEU A 25 -1.25 1.83 -10.66
C LEU A 25 -2.37 1.91 -9.62
N TYR A 26 -2.08 2.43 -8.43
CA TYR A 26 -3.02 2.48 -7.32
C TYR A 26 -2.97 3.83 -6.57
N PHE A 27 -4.12 4.29 -6.10
CA PHE A 27 -4.16 5.16 -4.93
C PHE A 27 -4.15 4.31 -3.66
N ILE A 28 -3.42 4.76 -2.65
CA ILE A 28 -3.35 4.09 -1.35
C ILE A 28 -4.03 5.00 -0.33
N VAL A 29 -5.04 4.48 0.36
CA VAL A 29 -5.87 5.24 1.31
C VAL A 29 -5.88 4.49 2.63
N PRO A 30 -5.63 5.13 3.79
CA PRO A 30 -5.76 4.45 5.07
C PRO A 30 -7.23 4.11 5.36
N GLU A 31 -7.51 3.00 6.04
CA GLU A 31 -8.87 2.69 6.50
C GLU A 31 -9.28 3.52 7.73
N ALA A 32 -8.31 4.08 8.46
CA ALA A 32 -8.56 4.95 9.59
C ALA A 32 -9.23 6.28 9.19
N PHE A 33 -9.85 6.94 10.18
CA PHE A 33 -10.33 8.32 10.09
C PHE A 33 -11.26 8.56 8.89
N ASP A 34 -12.26 7.69 8.68
CA ASP A 34 -13.21 7.76 7.56
C ASP A 34 -12.53 7.81 6.18
N ARG A 35 -11.37 7.16 6.05
CA ARG A 35 -10.57 7.11 4.81
C ARG A 35 -10.15 8.48 4.32
N GLN A 36 -9.87 9.39 5.25
CA GLN A 36 -9.43 10.73 4.92
C GLN A 36 -7.97 10.76 4.48
N GLY A 37 -7.77 11.20 3.24
CA GLY A 37 -6.47 11.47 2.66
C GLY A 37 -5.87 10.30 1.89
N TYR A 38 -4.70 10.56 1.33
CA TYR A 38 -3.99 9.65 0.44
C TYR A 38 -2.55 9.49 0.89
N VAL A 39 -2.04 8.26 0.86
CA VAL A 39 -0.62 8.01 1.08
C VAL A 39 0.16 8.40 -0.16
N GLY A 40 1.14 9.29 -0.03
CA GLY A 40 1.97 9.69 -1.17
C GLY A 40 2.97 10.79 -0.86
N ARG A 41 3.56 11.32 -1.93
CA ARG A 41 4.55 12.40 -1.90
C ARG A 41 3.94 13.75 -2.20
N SER A 42 4.47 14.80 -1.55
CA SER A 42 4.10 16.18 -1.86
C SER A 42 4.44 16.53 -3.31
N ARG A 43 3.58 17.32 -3.97
CA ARG A 43 3.91 17.88 -5.31
C ARG A 43 5.06 18.87 -5.23
N ASN A 44 5.15 19.59 -4.11
CA ASN A 44 6.18 20.56 -3.81
C ASN A 44 7.26 19.90 -2.95
N GLU A 45 8.33 19.46 -3.59
CA GLU A 45 9.52 18.86 -2.95
C GLU A 45 10.77 19.58 -3.49
N ASP A 46 11.85 19.54 -2.72
CA ASP A 46 13.14 19.97 -3.23
C ASP A 46 13.65 19.05 -4.36
N GLN A 47 14.55 19.56 -5.20
CA GLN A 47 15.07 18.83 -6.37
C GLN A 47 16.28 17.92 -6.06
N SER A 48 16.64 17.73 -4.79
CA SER A 48 17.74 16.84 -4.44
C SER A 48 17.36 15.36 -4.59
N LEU A 49 18.37 14.50 -4.67
CA LEU A 49 18.22 13.05 -4.60
C LEU A 49 18.08 12.51 -3.17
N ALA A 50 17.89 13.38 -2.17
CA ALA A 50 17.62 12.92 -0.81
C ALA A 50 16.30 12.13 -0.78
N PRO A 51 16.19 11.08 0.06
CA PRO A 51 14.95 10.34 0.22
C PRO A 51 13.78 11.27 0.55
N LYS A 52 12.66 11.09 -0.15
CA LYS A 52 11.48 11.95 -0.01
C LYS A 52 10.51 11.35 1.00
N GLN A 53 9.92 12.18 1.84
CA GLN A 53 8.96 11.71 2.83
C GLN A 53 7.69 11.20 2.14
N VAL A 54 7.14 10.11 2.67
CA VAL A 54 5.80 9.64 2.28
C VAL A 54 4.81 10.07 3.36
N LEU A 55 3.83 10.86 2.97
CA LEU A 55 2.92 11.58 3.85
C LEU A 55 1.48 11.08 3.67
N LEU A 56 0.63 11.39 4.65
CA LEU A 56 -0.81 11.41 4.50
C LEU A 56 -1.24 12.78 3.96
N LEU A 57 -1.63 12.83 2.69
CA LEU A 57 -1.99 14.05 1.95
C LEU A 57 -3.50 14.26 1.91
N ASN A 58 -3.94 15.52 1.83
CA ASN A 58 -5.37 15.84 1.72
C ASN A 58 -5.89 15.72 0.28
N ASP A 59 -5.03 15.96 -0.71
CA ASP A 59 -5.34 15.85 -2.13
C ASP A 59 -4.74 14.58 -2.73
N ALA A 60 -5.37 14.08 -3.79
CA ALA A 60 -4.87 12.91 -4.51
C ALA A 60 -3.46 13.19 -5.11
N PRO A 61 -2.44 12.39 -4.74
CA PRO A 61 -1.11 12.47 -5.32
C PRO A 61 -1.10 11.82 -6.72
N GLU A 62 0.09 11.68 -7.32
CA GLU A 62 0.26 10.73 -8.41
C GLU A 62 0.06 9.30 -7.91
N PRO A 63 -0.43 8.35 -8.73
CA PRO A 63 -0.64 6.98 -8.28
C PRO A 63 0.70 6.27 -7.98
N TRP A 64 0.65 5.32 -7.06
CA TRP A 64 1.73 4.37 -6.80
C TRP A 64 1.77 3.31 -7.89
N SER A 65 2.95 3.01 -8.41
CA SER A 65 3.21 1.77 -9.14
C SER A 65 3.48 0.65 -8.12
N VAL A 66 2.60 -0.35 -8.12
CA VAL A 66 2.69 -1.55 -7.30
C VAL A 66 3.10 -2.69 -8.21
N GLU A 67 4.27 -3.28 -7.99
CA GLU A 67 4.84 -4.31 -8.85
C GLU A 67 5.08 -5.60 -8.06
N ARG A 68 4.29 -6.63 -8.36
CA ARG A 68 4.45 -7.97 -7.80
C ARG A 68 5.72 -8.62 -8.34
N GLN A 69 6.55 -9.12 -7.43
CA GLN A 69 7.82 -9.79 -7.72
C GLN A 69 7.63 -11.32 -7.77
N PRO A 70 8.58 -12.07 -8.37
CA PRO A 70 8.50 -13.53 -8.47
C PRO A 70 8.40 -14.27 -7.13
N ASP A 71 8.90 -13.66 -6.05
CA ASP A 71 8.84 -14.20 -4.69
C ASP A 71 7.53 -13.87 -3.95
N GLY A 72 6.57 -13.25 -4.65
CA GLY A 72 5.27 -12.89 -4.10
C GLY A 72 5.25 -11.59 -3.28
N LYS A 73 6.41 -10.95 -3.06
CA LYS A 73 6.51 -9.63 -2.44
C LYS A 73 6.26 -8.54 -3.50
N TYR A 74 6.15 -7.29 -3.05
CA TYR A 74 5.83 -6.14 -3.88
C TYR A 74 6.91 -5.08 -3.78
N ARG A 75 7.21 -4.45 -4.90
CA ARG A 75 7.91 -3.17 -4.95
C ARG A 75 6.87 -2.08 -5.16
N LEU A 76 6.85 -1.10 -4.27
CA LEU A 76 6.00 0.07 -4.39
C LEU A 76 6.87 1.26 -4.77
N SER A 77 6.46 2.00 -5.79
CA SER A 77 7.19 3.19 -6.22
C SER A 77 6.27 4.32 -6.63
N GLN A 78 6.71 5.56 -6.43
CA GLN A 78 5.97 6.76 -6.84
C GLN A 78 6.98 7.82 -7.27
N ARG A 79 6.76 8.43 -8.44
CA ARG A 79 7.63 9.48 -9.00
C ARG A 79 9.11 9.08 -9.01
N GLY A 80 9.38 7.86 -9.49
CA GLY A 80 10.72 7.28 -9.60
C GLY A 80 11.36 6.82 -8.29
N GLY A 81 10.73 7.04 -7.12
CA GLY A 81 11.26 6.63 -5.83
C GLY A 81 10.65 5.34 -5.31
N ASN A 82 11.47 4.41 -4.81
CA ASN A 82 11.02 3.16 -4.19
C ASN A 82 10.66 3.37 -2.72
N ALA A 83 9.52 2.86 -2.28
CA ALA A 83 9.12 2.88 -0.88
C ALA A 83 10.06 2.02 -0.03
N GLY A 84 10.62 2.62 1.02
CA GLY A 84 11.46 1.93 2.00
C GLY A 84 11.41 2.60 3.36
N GLU A 85 11.99 1.93 4.35
CA GLU A 85 12.05 2.42 5.71
C GLU A 85 13.36 3.16 6.01
N ARG A 86 13.27 4.30 6.70
CA ARG A 86 14.41 4.95 7.38
C ARG A 86 13.96 5.58 8.69
N GLY A 87 14.57 5.17 9.80
CA GLY A 87 14.30 5.75 11.11
C GLY A 87 12.82 5.67 11.52
N ASN A 88 12.19 4.49 11.35
CA ASN A 88 10.76 4.23 11.64
C ASN A 88 9.76 5.03 10.79
N HIS A 89 10.20 5.66 9.70
CA HIS A 89 9.33 6.36 8.77
C HIS A 89 9.50 5.83 7.37
N LEU A 90 8.42 5.98 6.60
CA LEU A 90 8.38 5.60 5.19
C LEU A 90 8.94 6.74 4.33
N PHE A 91 9.86 6.38 3.46
CA PHE A 91 10.46 7.27 2.48
C PHE A 91 10.38 6.67 1.07
N ALA A 92 10.38 7.54 0.07
CA ALA A 92 10.63 7.20 -1.31
C ALA A 92 12.10 7.49 -1.64
N PHE A 93 12.84 6.42 -1.90
CA PHE A 93 14.27 6.45 -2.21
C PHE A 93 14.49 6.59 -3.71
N LEU A 94 15.15 7.69 -4.12
CA LEU A 94 15.32 8.06 -5.52
C LEU A 94 16.51 7.37 -6.20
N THR A 95 17.33 6.62 -5.46
CA THR A 95 18.42 5.82 -6.01
C THR A 95 18.33 4.36 -5.56
N GLN A 96 18.77 3.44 -6.42
CA GLN A 96 18.68 1.99 -6.16
C GLN A 96 19.53 1.54 -4.98
N GLU A 97 20.65 2.22 -4.72
CA GLU A 97 21.54 1.92 -3.60
C GLU A 97 20.89 2.22 -2.24
N GLN A 98 19.84 3.04 -2.20
CA GLN A 98 19.24 3.50 -0.96
C GLN A 98 18.02 2.67 -0.50
N SER A 99 17.41 1.84 -1.36
CA SER A 99 16.34 0.94 -0.94
C SER A 99 16.20 -0.30 -1.81
N THR A 100 16.21 -1.45 -1.14
CA THR A 100 15.85 -2.77 -1.69
C THR A 100 14.60 -3.34 -1.02
N ASP A 101 13.83 -2.48 -0.34
CA ASP A 101 12.71 -2.94 0.46
C ASP A 101 11.61 -3.54 -0.41
N ARG A 102 11.07 -4.65 0.09
CA ARG A 102 10.00 -5.42 -0.53
C ARG A 102 8.92 -5.65 0.50
N TRP A 103 7.69 -5.36 0.12
CA TRP A 103 6.54 -5.34 0.99
C TRP A 103 5.64 -6.53 0.70
N ILE A 104 4.99 -7.06 1.72
CA ILE A 104 3.94 -8.07 1.61
C ILE A 104 2.62 -7.30 1.65
N ILE A 105 1.72 -7.58 0.69
CA ILE A 105 0.37 -7.02 0.68
C ILE A 105 -0.63 -8.14 0.97
N GLU A 106 -1.18 -8.16 2.17
CA GLU A 106 -2.12 -9.20 2.63
C GLU A 106 -3.52 -8.60 2.84
N SER A 107 -4.45 -8.90 1.93
CA SER A 107 -5.85 -8.46 1.92
C SER A 107 -6.04 -6.93 1.92
N ILE A 108 -5.62 -6.26 2.99
CA ILE A 108 -5.70 -4.81 3.27
C ILE A 108 -4.47 -4.28 4.05
N ARG A 109 -3.42 -5.09 4.25
CA ARG A 109 -2.22 -4.73 5.02
C ARG A 109 -0.99 -4.55 4.13
N LEU A 110 -0.10 -3.64 4.54
CA LEU A 110 1.19 -3.36 3.89
C LEU A 110 2.33 -3.66 4.89
N ASP A 111 2.88 -4.86 4.78
CA ASP A 111 3.81 -5.46 5.73
C ASP A 111 5.24 -5.53 5.16
N ARG A 112 6.24 -5.52 6.03
CA ARG A 112 7.66 -5.82 5.75
C ARG A 112 8.06 -6.98 6.65
N ASP A 113 8.68 -7.96 6.03
CA ASP A 113 9.11 -9.19 6.67
C ASP A 113 10.35 -8.95 7.60
N PRO A 114 10.32 -9.30 8.90
CA PRO A 114 9.17 -9.76 9.70
C PRO A 114 8.57 -8.63 10.56
N ILE A 115 7.24 -8.46 10.45
CA ILE A 115 6.33 -7.81 11.43
C ILE A 115 6.34 -6.27 11.46
N ARG A 116 7.03 -5.55 10.57
CA ARG A 116 6.91 -4.07 10.53
C ARG A 116 6.06 -3.66 9.34
N GLY A 117 5.11 -2.75 9.51
CA GLY A 117 4.27 -2.30 8.41
C GLY A 117 3.96 -0.83 8.48
N TRP A 118 3.22 -0.38 7.48
CA TRP A 118 2.85 1.03 7.37
C TRP A 118 1.83 1.35 8.46
N VAL A 119 1.97 2.52 9.09
CA VAL A 119 1.02 3.03 10.08
C VAL A 119 0.68 4.47 9.72
N SER A 120 -0.60 4.72 9.48
CA SER A 120 -1.10 6.05 9.18
C SER A 120 -1.14 6.91 10.44
N PRO A 121 -0.62 8.16 10.39
CA PRO A 121 -0.85 9.13 11.45
C PRO A 121 -2.30 9.61 11.43
N SER A 122 -2.74 10.25 12.51
CA SER A 122 -4.02 10.96 12.54
C SER A 122 -3.99 12.19 11.62
N PRO A 123 -5.10 12.52 10.93
CA PRO A 123 -5.17 13.74 10.14
C PRO A 123 -4.94 15.03 10.95
N GLY A 124 -5.19 15.00 12.25
CA GLY A 124 -4.95 16.14 13.15
C GLY A 124 -3.50 16.26 13.64
N GLU A 125 -2.64 15.26 13.40
CA GLU A 125 -1.25 15.30 13.85
C GLU A 125 -0.40 16.25 12.98
N PRO A 126 0.53 17.01 13.60
CA PRO A 126 1.42 17.91 12.87
C PRO A 126 2.41 17.13 11.99
N ASP A 127 2.84 15.96 12.46
CA ASP A 127 3.63 15.03 11.67
C ASP A 127 2.70 14.10 10.89
N ARG A 128 2.62 14.39 9.59
CA ARG A 128 1.79 13.65 8.63
C ARG A 128 2.55 12.52 7.95
N GLN A 129 3.79 12.22 8.34
CA GLN A 129 4.57 11.16 7.69
C GLN A 129 4.06 9.77 8.06
N ILE A 130 3.98 8.87 7.07
CA ILE A 130 3.65 7.46 7.30
C ILE A 130 4.77 6.81 8.09
N ARG A 131 4.41 6.13 9.17
CA ARG A 131 5.35 5.44 10.04
C ARG A 131 5.52 4.00 9.55
N VAL A 132 6.67 3.41 9.88
CA VAL A 132 6.92 1.98 9.71
C VAL A 132 7.21 1.42 11.10
N GLN A 133 6.35 0.56 11.62
CA GLN A 133 6.39 0.10 13.00
C GLN A 133 5.93 -1.36 13.12
N PRO A 134 6.27 -2.06 14.22
CA PRO A 134 5.69 -3.37 14.50
C PRO A 134 4.17 -3.31 14.49
N LEU A 135 3.52 -4.18 13.72
CA LEU A 135 2.07 -4.20 13.60
C LEU A 135 1.41 -4.90 14.79
N ILE A 136 0.26 -4.40 15.20
CA ILE A 136 -0.49 -4.88 16.36
C ILE A 136 -1.54 -5.88 15.89
N VAL A 137 -1.50 -7.08 16.49
CA VAL A 137 -2.50 -8.13 16.26
C VAL A 137 -3.26 -8.36 17.56
N GLY A 138 -4.54 -8.02 17.57
CA GLY A 138 -5.43 -8.23 18.70
C GLY A 138 -5.80 -9.71 18.90
N PRO A 139 -6.09 -10.15 20.14
CA PRO A 139 -6.24 -11.56 20.49
C PRO A 139 -7.62 -12.17 20.12
N SER A 140 -8.40 -11.57 19.21
CA SER A 140 -9.72 -12.06 18.80
C SER A 140 -9.64 -13.12 17.69
N ASP A 141 -10.75 -13.83 17.46
CA ASP A 141 -10.95 -14.70 16.29
C ASP A 141 -12.22 -14.26 15.53
N PRO A 142 -12.09 -13.64 14.34
CA PRO A 142 -10.85 -13.36 13.63
C PRO A 142 -9.98 -12.28 14.33
N PRO A 143 -8.66 -12.23 14.07
CA PRO A 143 -7.77 -11.24 14.65
C PRO A 143 -8.22 -9.81 14.37
N PHE A 144 -8.11 -8.95 15.38
CA PHE A 144 -8.36 -7.52 15.26
C PHE A 144 -7.08 -6.79 14.85
N PHE A 145 -7.21 -5.84 13.92
CA PHE A 145 -6.12 -4.96 13.50
C PHE A 145 -6.56 -3.50 13.67
N PRO A 146 -5.74 -2.61 14.24
CA PRO A 146 -6.05 -1.19 14.30
C PRO A 146 -6.23 -0.62 12.89
N SER A 147 -7.26 0.22 12.68
CA SER A 147 -7.53 0.80 11.36
C SER A 147 -6.39 1.68 10.83
N THR A 148 -5.52 2.19 11.72
CA THR A 148 -4.30 2.93 11.35
C THR A 148 -3.25 2.07 10.65
N GLU A 149 -3.36 0.75 10.73
CA GLU A 149 -2.44 -0.24 10.13
C GLU A 149 -3.03 -0.87 8.85
N LEU A 150 -4.24 -0.47 8.47
CA LEU A 150 -4.99 -1.01 7.34
C LEU A 150 -5.07 0.04 6.23
N PHE A 151 -4.86 -0.39 4.99
CA PHE A 151 -4.85 0.46 3.80
C PHE A 151 -5.61 -0.19 2.65
N GLN A 152 -6.41 0.61 1.97
CA GLN A 152 -7.07 0.24 0.74
C GLN A 152 -6.23 0.63 -0.46
N LEU A 153 -6.01 -0.32 -1.38
CA LEU A 153 -5.41 -0.09 -2.68
C LEU A 153 -6.51 0.06 -3.72
N LEU A 154 -6.71 1.29 -4.21
CA LEU A 154 -7.71 1.64 -5.21
C LEU A 154 -7.07 1.61 -6.61
N PRO A 155 -7.38 0.62 -7.46
CA PRO A 155 -6.77 0.52 -8.79
C PRO A 155 -7.17 1.70 -9.67
N LEU A 156 -6.17 2.29 -10.34
CA LEU A 156 -6.38 3.18 -11.46
C LEU A 156 -6.52 2.29 -12.71
N TYR A 157 -7.75 1.86 -13.02
CA TYR A 157 -7.98 1.15 -14.27
C TYR A 157 -7.66 2.09 -15.43
N ASN A 158 -6.65 1.75 -16.23
CA ASN A 158 -6.60 2.22 -17.61
C ASN A 158 -7.65 1.40 -18.37
N GLU A 159 -8.62 2.07 -18.97
CA GLU A 159 -9.52 1.48 -19.97
C GLU A 159 -8.73 0.80 -21.11
#